data_AF-A0A2G5LCV9-F1
#
_entry.id   AF-A0A2G5LCV9-F1
#
_cell.length_a   1.000
_cell.length_b   1.000
_cell.length_c   1.000
_cell.angle_alpha   90.00
_cell.angle_beta   90.00
_cell.angle_gamma   90.00
#
_symmetry.space_group_name_H-M   'P 1'
#
loop_
_entity.id
_entity.type
_entity.pdbx_description
1 polymer ?
#
loop_
_entity_poly.entity_id
_entity_poly.type
_entity_poly.pdbx_seq_one_letter_code
_entity_poly.pdbx_strand_id
1 'polypeptide(L)'
;MKEKLREDLIRMSTDIITSREVKDITGLYEAAKKLYEKIAVLKFIEEELNDIQVDVSKNVIAEKFEKMAKAVMSANTSVPESNPHEEDIMTPGMDTIKDMVSEMPNSDSLEEVLTEFMARPDLMKNDKELFMPPASTKKQDIPKSLNDSLVTKELKVDLNSKLGFIKHLFHGSTEDYNRVLSQLSTIDSHERSISFIKNMVKPDYDNWEGKEEYEIRFMELIERRFS
;
A
#
# COMPACT_ATOMS: atom_id res chain seq x y z
N MET A 1 -9.66 -11.60 28.34
CA MET A 1 -8.98 -12.15 27.15
C MET A 1 -7.74 -12.94 27.54
N LYS A 2 -6.82 -12.38 28.36
CA LYS A 2 -5.64 -13.08 28.90
C LYS A 2 -5.92 -14.42 29.59
N GLU A 3 -6.93 -14.49 30.46
CA GLU A 3 -7.27 -15.71 31.21
C GLU A 3 -7.71 -16.86 30.29
N LYS A 4 -8.56 -16.55 29.29
CA LYS A 4 -8.99 -17.53 28.29
C LYS A 4 -7.83 -18.08 27.47
N LEU A 5 -6.84 -17.24 27.15
CA LEU A 5 -5.66 -17.66 26.41
C LEU A 5 -4.77 -18.58 27.25
N ARG A 6 -4.62 -18.30 28.57
CA ARG A 6 -3.92 -19.18 29.50
C ARG A 6 -4.60 -20.54 29.67
N GLU A 7 -5.91 -20.57 29.80
CA GLU A 7 -6.70 -21.81 29.89
C GLU A 7 -6.54 -22.66 28.62
N ASP A 8 -6.61 -22.02 27.45
CA ASP A 8 -6.36 -22.65 26.16
C ASP A 8 -4.95 -23.26 26.08
N LEU A 9 -3.92 -22.53 26.51
CA LEU A 9 -2.52 -23.00 26.54
C LEU A 9 -2.35 -24.23 27.43
N ILE A 10 -2.99 -24.25 28.60
CA ILE A 10 -2.98 -25.40 29.50
C ILE A 10 -3.65 -26.59 28.82
N ARG A 11 -4.82 -26.41 28.21
CA ARG A 11 -5.53 -27.47 27.48
C ARG A 11 -4.66 -28.07 26.37
N MET A 12 -4.05 -27.23 25.52
CA MET A 12 -3.18 -27.69 24.43
C MET A 12 -1.91 -28.40 24.94
N SER A 13 -1.33 -27.91 26.04
CA SER A 13 -0.18 -28.57 26.65
C SER A 13 -0.55 -29.95 27.20
N THR A 14 -1.70 -30.07 27.85
CA THR A 14 -2.23 -31.34 28.34
C THR A 14 -2.58 -32.28 27.19
N ASP A 15 -3.12 -31.76 26.08
CA ASP A 15 -3.43 -32.55 24.88
C ASP A 15 -2.16 -33.14 24.24
N ILE A 16 -1.09 -32.34 24.12
CA ILE A 16 0.23 -32.79 23.64
C ILE A 16 0.82 -33.87 24.57
N ILE A 17 0.70 -33.69 25.89
CA ILE A 17 1.23 -34.65 26.88
C ILE A 17 0.39 -35.93 26.94
N THR A 18 -0.92 -35.84 26.72
CA THR A 18 -1.87 -36.96 26.79
C THR A 18 -1.87 -37.80 25.52
N SER A 19 -1.57 -37.19 24.36
CA SER A 19 -1.49 -37.82 23.04
C SER A 19 -0.25 -38.73 22.85
N ARG A 20 0.11 -39.49 23.89
CA ARG A 20 1.29 -40.37 24.05
C ARG A 20 1.48 -41.46 22.98
N GLU A 21 0.57 -41.63 22.03
CA GLU A 21 0.80 -42.53 20.91
C GLU A 21 1.57 -41.80 19.81
N VAL A 22 2.84 -42.17 19.70
CA VAL A 22 3.80 -41.78 18.66
C VAL A 22 3.26 -42.12 17.27
N LYS A 23 2.40 -41.27 16.71
CA LYS A 23 1.94 -41.39 15.32
C LYS A 23 1.87 -39.99 14.74
N ASP A 24 2.93 -39.66 14.00
CA ASP A 24 3.15 -38.46 13.20
C ASP A 24 3.90 -37.30 13.89
N ILE A 25 5.21 -37.23 13.62
CA ILE A 25 6.10 -36.12 13.97
C ILE A 25 5.54 -34.79 13.43
N THR A 26 4.84 -34.83 12.30
CA THR A 26 4.22 -33.65 11.68
C THR A 26 3.10 -33.10 12.54
N GLY A 27 2.22 -33.96 13.08
CA GLY A 27 1.17 -33.56 14.01
C GLY A 27 1.71 -32.94 15.30
N LEU A 28 2.80 -33.51 15.84
CA LEU A 28 3.45 -32.96 17.03
C LEU A 28 4.11 -31.59 16.74
N TYR A 29 4.75 -31.44 15.58
CA TYR A 29 5.33 -30.17 15.14
C TYR A 29 4.24 -29.09 14.99
N GLU A 30 3.11 -29.43 14.37
CA GLU A 30 2.00 -28.49 14.17
C GLU A 30 1.34 -28.10 15.50
N ALA A 31 1.19 -29.05 16.44
CA ALA A 31 0.68 -28.77 17.78
C ALA A 31 1.64 -27.87 18.57
N ALA A 32 2.94 -28.13 18.52
CA ALA A 32 3.97 -27.31 19.15
C ALA A 32 4.03 -25.89 18.54
N LYS A 33 3.88 -25.77 17.22
CA LYS A 33 3.80 -24.49 16.51
C LYS A 33 2.61 -23.66 16.99
N LYS A 34 1.41 -24.27 17.05
CA LYS A 34 0.19 -23.60 17.56
C LYS A 34 0.34 -23.15 19.01
N LEU A 35 1.00 -23.96 19.85
CA LEU A 35 1.31 -23.60 21.23
C LEU A 35 2.24 -22.38 21.28
N TYR A 36 3.32 -22.39 20.49
CA TYR A 36 4.25 -21.27 20.38
C TYR A 36 3.57 -19.98 19.92
N GLU A 37 2.74 -20.02 18.88
CA GLU A 37 1.99 -18.87 18.39
C GLU A 37 1.11 -18.25 19.48
N LYS A 38 0.38 -19.08 20.24
CA LYS A 38 -0.47 -18.59 21.35
C LYS A 38 0.34 -18.03 22.52
N ILE A 39 1.51 -18.59 22.81
CA ILE A 39 2.44 -18.03 23.81
C ILE A 39 2.98 -16.68 23.33
N ALA A 40 3.34 -16.55 22.05
CA ALA A 40 3.84 -15.30 21.48
C ALA A 40 2.78 -14.18 21.55
N VAL A 41 1.51 -14.51 21.28
CA VAL A 41 0.39 -13.57 21.47
C VAL A 41 0.22 -13.19 22.94
N LEU A 42 0.30 -14.15 23.86
CA LEU A 42 0.21 -13.85 25.29
C LEU A 42 1.36 -12.94 25.76
N LYS A 43 2.60 -13.21 25.29
CA LYS A 43 3.79 -12.39 25.55
C LYS A 43 3.60 -10.97 25.04
N PHE A 44 3.12 -10.81 23.81
CA PHE A 44 2.81 -9.49 23.24
C PHE A 44 1.75 -8.76 24.07
N ILE A 45 0.70 -9.43 24.51
CA ILE A 45 -0.33 -8.83 25.38
C ILE A 45 0.26 -8.41 26.73
N GLU A 46 1.16 -9.20 27.32
CA GLU A 46 1.78 -8.87 28.61
C GLU A 46 2.83 -7.75 28.52
N GLU A 47 3.56 -7.65 27.40
CA GLU A 47 4.59 -6.63 27.19
C GLU A 47 4.00 -5.30 26.68
N GLU A 48 3.13 -5.35 25.67
CA GLU A 48 2.65 -4.15 24.98
C GLU A 48 1.35 -3.60 25.55
N LEU A 49 0.44 -4.44 26.06
CA LEU A 49 -0.85 -3.97 26.61
C LEU A 49 -0.82 -3.67 28.12
N ASN A 50 0.23 -4.05 28.86
CA ASN A 50 0.40 -3.57 30.24
C ASN A 50 0.80 -2.10 30.31
N ASP A 51 1.53 -1.60 29.30
CA ASP A 51 1.93 -0.18 29.21
C ASP A 51 0.78 0.70 28.69
N ILE A 52 -0.15 0.10 27.94
CA ILE A 52 -1.41 0.74 27.54
C ILE A 52 -2.40 0.67 28.71
N GLN A 53 -2.09 1.41 29.78
CA GLN A 53 -3.15 1.95 30.63
C GLN A 53 -3.97 2.89 29.74
N VAL A 54 -5.06 2.38 29.16
CA VAL A 54 -6.08 3.24 28.56
C VAL A 54 -6.64 4.09 29.69
N ASP A 55 -6.09 5.29 29.90
CA ASP A 55 -6.65 6.32 30.76
C ASP A 55 -7.94 6.83 30.09
N VAL A 56 -9.02 6.06 30.24
CA VAL A 56 -10.37 6.39 29.75
C VAL A 56 -10.88 7.70 30.36
N SER A 57 -10.24 8.20 31.43
CA SER A 57 -10.64 9.41 32.15
C SER A 57 -10.27 10.72 31.44
N LYS A 58 -9.43 10.68 30.40
CA LYS A 58 -8.99 11.90 29.68
C LYS A 58 -9.56 12.06 28.29
N ASN A 59 -10.36 11.11 27.81
CA ASN A 59 -10.89 11.22 26.46
C ASN A 59 -12.16 12.11 26.45
N VAL A 60 -11.95 13.43 26.54
CA VAL A 60 -12.96 14.49 26.35
C VAL A 60 -13.79 14.27 25.06
N ILE A 61 -13.21 13.57 24.09
CA ILE A 61 -13.83 13.20 22.83
C ILE A 61 -14.91 12.12 23.04
N ALA A 62 -14.70 11.16 23.94
CA ALA A 62 -15.67 10.11 24.26
C ALA A 62 -16.92 10.70 24.93
N GLU A 63 -16.76 11.61 25.89
CA GLU A 63 -17.90 12.29 26.52
C GLU A 63 -18.69 13.17 25.53
N LYS A 64 -17.99 13.88 24.63
CA LYS A 64 -18.63 14.68 23.57
C LYS A 64 -19.34 13.78 22.56
N PHE A 65 -18.75 12.64 22.21
CA PHE A 65 -19.37 11.67 21.31
C PHE A 65 -20.62 11.05 21.94
N GLU A 66 -20.57 10.68 23.22
CA GLU A 66 -21.73 10.14 23.93
C GLU A 66 -22.87 11.16 24.04
N LYS A 67 -22.56 12.42 24.31
CA LYS A 67 -23.55 13.51 24.30
C LYS A 67 -24.16 13.71 22.91
N MET A 68 -23.35 13.66 21.86
CA MET A 68 -23.83 13.83 20.48
C MET A 68 -24.71 12.64 20.05
N ALA A 69 -24.31 11.41 20.38
CA ALA A 69 -25.07 10.20 20.09
C ALA A 69 -26.44 10.22 20.80
N LYS A 70 -26.48 10.58 22.09
CA LYS A 70 -27.74 10.72 22.83
C LYS A 70 -28.65 11.80 22.24
N ALA A 71 -28.09 12.92 21.78
CA ALA A 71 -28.86 13.99 21.14
C ALA A 71 -29.49 13.55 19.81
N VAL A 72 -28.74 12.84 18.97
CA VAL A 72 -29.23 12.34 17.67
C VAL A 72 -30.32 11.28 17.87
N MET A 73 -30.13 10.34 18.81
CA MET A 73 -31.14 9.32 19.12
C MET A 73 -32.43 9.92 19.67
N SER A 74 -32.34 10.97 20.50
CA SER A 74 -33.51 11.66 21.02
C SER A 74 -34.24 12.49 19.94
N ALA A 75 -33.51 13.07 18.98
CA ALA A 75 -34.09 13.91 17.94
C ALA A 75 -34.85 13.09 16.88
N ASN A 76 -34.36 11.89 16.53
CA ASN A 76 -34.97 11.04 15.51
C ASN A 76 -36.26 10.32 15.95
N THR A 77 -36.62 10.32 17.24
CA THR A 77 -37.91 9.77 17.72
C THR A 77 -39.13 10.55 17.21
N SER A 78 -38.95 11.80 16.77
CA SER A 78 -40.08 12.67 16.37
C SER A 78 -40.46 12.57 14.89
N VAL A 79 -39.71 11.81 14.09
CA VAL A 79 -40.00 11.63 12.66
C VAL A 79 -40.59 10.23 12.45
N PRO A 80 -41.85 10.10 12.02
CA PRO A 80 -42.45 8.81 11.69
C PRO A 80 -41.62 8.11 10.60
N GLU A 81 -41.31 6.83 10.80
CA GLU A 81 -40.52 6.00 9.88
C GLU A 81 -41.26 5.66 8.56
N SER A 82 -42.54 6.04 8.46
CA SER A 82 -43.35 5.82 7.26
C SER A 82 -43.64 7.14 6.56
N ASN A 83 -43.00 7.33 5.42
CA ASN A 83 -43.32 8.37 4.45
C ASN A 83 -44.63 7.97 3.72
N PRO A 84 -45.73 8.74 3.82
CA PRO A 84 -47.02 8.40 3.20
C PRO A 84 -47.09 8.65 1.68
N HIS A 85 -46.00 9.10 1.05
CA HIS A 85 -45.95 9.35 -0.39
C HIS A 85 -44.80 8.55 -1.03
N GLU A 86 -45.11 7.38 -1.60
CA GLU A 86 -44.13 6.55 -2.35
C GLU A 86 -43.80 7.09 -3.74
N GLU A 87 -44.56 8.06 -4.27
CA GLU A 87 -44.46 8.48 -5.68
C GLU A 87 -43.73 9.82 -5.94
N ASP A 88 -43.29 10.55 -4.92
CA ASP A 88 -42.71 11.91 -5.12
C ASP A 88 -41.18 11.95 -5.13
N ILE A 89 -40.51 10.81 -5.31
CA ILE A 89 -39.06 10.77 -5.51
C ILE A 89 -38.75 10.93 -7.01
N MET A 90 -39.18 12.04 -7.61
CA MET A 90 -38.69 12.40 -8.94
C MET A 90 -37.21 12.77 -8.82
N THR A 91 -36.33 11.85 -9.24
CA THR A 91 -34.91 12.16 -9.40
C THR A 91 -34.76 13.11 -10.60
N PRO A 92 -34.21 14.33 -10.44
CA PRO A 92 -34.15 15.35 -11.50
C PRO A 92 -33.35 14.98 -12.77
N GLY A 93 -32.88 13.72 -12.89
CA GLY A 93 -32.06 13.24 -13.99
C GLY A 93 -32.80 12.38 -15.02
N MET A 94 -34.03 11.90 -14.76
CA MET A 94 -34.73 11.04 -15.73
C MET A 94 -35.37 11.84 -16.87
N ASP A 95 -35.86 13.06 -16.58
CA ASP A 95 -36.47 13.94 -17.59
C ASP A 95 -35.45 14.52 -18.56
N THR A 96 -34.22 14.83 -18.10
CA THR A 96 -33.17 15.38 -18.96
C THR A 96 -32.67 14.36 -19.98
N ILE A 97 -32.56 13.09 -19.62
CA ILE A 97 -32.13 12.03 -20.55
C ILE A 97 -33.18 11.78 -21.63
N LYS A 98 -34.47 11.89 -21.29
CA LYS A 98 -35.56 11.75 -22.26
C LYS A 98 -35.55 12.87 -23.31
N ASP A 99 -35.29 14.10 -22.88
CA ASP A 99 -35.22 15.28 -23.76
C ASP A 99 -33.96 15.26 -24.65
N MET A 100 -32.85 14.70 -24.16
CA MET A 100 -31.62 14.52 -24.95
C MET A 100 -31.74 13.46 -26.05
N VAL A 101 -32.53 12.39 -25.83
CA VAL A 101 -32.71 11.31 -26.82
C VAL A 101 -33.63 11.76 -27.97
N SER A 102 -34.56 12.68 -27.73
CA SER A 102 -35.40 13.27 -28.80
C SER A 102 -34.63 14.16 -29.78
N GLU A 103 -33.50 14.74 -29.36
CA GLU A 103 -32.69 15.65 -30.19
C GLU A 103 -31.55 14.93 -30.92
N MET A 104 -31.47 13.59 -30.85
CA MET A 104 -30.47 12.82 -31.60
C MET A 104 -30.86 12.70 -33.09
N PRO A 105 -30.00 13.15 -34.03
CA PRO A 105 -30.23 12.93 -35.46
C PRO A 105 -30.12 11.43 -35.79
N ASN A 106 -30.95 10.97 -36.75
CA ASN A 106 -31.00 9.55 -37.16
C ASN A 106 -29.63 9.07 -37.70
N SER A 107 -29.32 7.81 -37.40
CA SER A 107 -28.02 7.16 -37.58
C SER A 107 -27.45 7.23 -39.00
N ASP A 108 -28.28 7.31 -40.03
CA ASP A 108 -27.83 7.29 -41.42
C ASP A 108 -27.06 8.55 -41.84
N SER A 109 -27.24 9.67 -41.12
CA SER A 109 -26.54 10.94 -41.39
C SER A 109 -25.19 11.08 -40.68
N LEU A 110 -24.92 10.22 -39.70
CA LEU A 110 -23.70 10.27 -38.88
C LEU A 110 -22.51 9.62 -39.61
N GLU A 111 -22.77 8.58 -40.39
CA GLU A 111 -21.76 7.82 -41.14
C GLU A 111 -21.07 8.68 -42.22
N GLU A 112 -21.83 9.54 -42.91
CA GLU A 112 -21.36 10.43 -43.98
C GLU A 112 -20.52 11.59 -43.44
N VAL A 113 -20.91 12.16 -42.29
CA VAL A 113 -20.17 13.24 -41.62
C VAL A 113 -18.86 12.72 -41.00
N LEU A 114 -18.88 11.51 -40.45
CA LEU A 114 -17.68 10.87 -39.89
C LEU A 114 -16.65 10.53 -40.98
N THR A 115 -17.11 10.08 -42.15
CA THR A 115 -16.22 9.76 -43.27
C THR A 115 -15.55 11.01 -43.88
N GLU A 116 -16.26 12.14 -44.02
CA GLU A 116 -15.64 13.40 -44.46
C GLU A 116 -14.62 13.94 -43.43
N PHE A 117 -14.87 13.76 -42.13
CA PHE A 117 -13.95 14.19 -41.06
C PHE A 117 -12.67 13.34 -40.99
N MET A 118 -12.78 12.02 -41.20
CA MET A 118 -11.61 11.13 -41.21
C MET A 118 -10.76 11.26 -42.49
N ALA A 119 -11.33 11.76 -43.59
CA ALA A 119 -10.64 11.86 -44.88
C ALA A 119 -9.58 12.99 -44.95
N ARG A 120 -9.52 13.92 -43.98
CA ARG A 120 -8.54 15.03 -43.99
C ARG A 120 -7.70 15.07 -42.70
N PRO A 121 -6.53 14.43 -42.67
CA PRO A 121 -5.56 14.69 -41.63
C PRO A 121 -4.81 15.99 -41.96
N ASP A 122 -5.30 17.13 -41.45
CA ASP A 122 -4.53 18.37 -41.48
C ASP A 122 -3.47 18.30 -40.37
N LEU A 123 -2.28 17.82 -40.73
CA LEU A 123 -1.14 17.70 -39.83
C LEU A 123 -0.55 19.10 -39.56
N MET A 124 -1.10 19.81 -38.57
CA MET A 124 -0.41 20.96 -38.00
C MET A 124 0.89 20.48 -37.33
N LYS A 125 2.03 20.88 -37.90
CA LYS A 125 3.35 20.69 -37.29
C LYS A 125 3.35 21.35 -35.91
N ASN A 126 3.60 20.56 -34.88
CA ASN A 126 3.65 21.01 -33.50
C ASN A 126 4.99 21.76 -33.29
N ASP A 127 4.94 23.09 -33.28
CA ASP A 127 6.07 23.98 -33.05
C ASP A 127 6.51 23.89 -31.58
N LYS A 128 7.33 22.87 -31.29
CA LYS A 128 7.75 22.49 -29.93
C LYS A 128 8.85 23.41 -29.35
N GLU A 129 9.26 24.45 -30.07
CA GLU A 129 10.41 25.28 -29.71
C GLU A 129 10.04 26.62 -29.02
N LEU A 130 8.76 26.97 -28.90
CA LEU A 130 8.35 28.24 -28.27
C LEU A 130 8.07 28.18 -26.75
N PHE A 131 8.14 27.00 -26.11
CA PHE A 131 7.69 26.83 -24.72
C PHE A 131 8.76 26.35 -23.72
N MET A 132 10.05 26.36 -24.08
CA MET A 132 11.13 26.01 -23.14
C MET A 132 11.83 27.28 -22.59
N PRO A 133 11.85 27.52 -21.27
CA PRO A 133 12.76 28.49 -20.68
C PRO A 133 14.22 28.03 -20.86
N PRO A 134 15.18 28.93 -21.17
CA PRO A 134 16.57 28.55 -21.34
C PRO A 134 17.18 28.05 -20.03
N ALA A 135 17.92 26.94 -20.11
CA ALA A 135 18.59 26.31 -18.98
C ALA A 135 19.62 27.24 -18.33
N SER A 136 19.26 27.84 -17.19
CA SER A 136 20.21 28.53 -16.32
C SER A 136 20.76 27.56 -15.27
N THR A 137 21.98 27.12 -15.50
CA THR A 137 22.87 26.54 -14.49
C THR A 137 23.12 27.52 -13.35
N LYS A 138 22.49 27.31 -12.18
CA LYS A 138 22.99 27.82 -10.91
C LYS A 138 22.76 26.80 -9.80
N LYS A 139 23.87 26.25 -9.28
CA LYS A 139 23.93 25.55 -8.00
C LYS A 139 23.47 26.52 -6.92
N GLN A 140 22.43 26.17 -6.19
CA GLN A 140 22.08 26.81 -4.93
C GLN A 140 22.09 25.76 -3.83
N ASP A 141 23.06 25.91 -2.94
CA ASP A 141 23.08 25.32 -1.61
C ASP A 141 21.83 25.80 -0.86
N ILE A 142 20.92 24.88 -0.58
CA ILE A 142 19.75 25.11 0.26
C ILE A 142 20.08 24.46 1.61
N PRO A 143 20.10 25.20 2.72
CA PRO A 143 20.33 24.60 4.03
C PRO A 143 19.16 23.66 4.36
N LYS A 144 19.50 22.38 4.53
CA LYS A 144 18.55 21.30 4.84
C LYS A 144 17.77 21.63 6.11
N SER A 145 16.43 21.66 6.00
CA SER A 145 15.56 21.75 7.18
C SER A 145 15.68 20.46 7.99
N LEU A 146 15.60 20.56 9.32
CA LEU A 146 15.69 19.43 10.26
C LEU A 146 14.62 18.34 10.01
N ASN A 147 13.57 18.65 9.24
CA ASN A 147 12.56 17.68 8.83
C ASN A 147 13.04 16.77 7.68
N ASP A 148 14.10 17.16 6.96
CA ASP A 148 14.67 16.39 5.85
C ASP A 148 15.68 15.35 6.37
N SER A 149 16.37 15.59 7.50
CA SER A 149 17.31 14.63 8.09
C SER A 149 16.63 13.45 8.82
N LEU A 150 15.33 13.56 9.11
CA LEU A 150 14.54 12.47 9.68
C LEU A 150 13.86 11.63 8.61
N VAL A 151 13.58 12.22 7.44
CA VAL A 151 13.03 11.53 6.25
C VAL A 151 14.14 10.90 5.39
N THR A 152 15.42 11.27 5.57
CA THR A 152 16.57 10.65 4.87
C THR A 152 16.82 9.19 5.24
N LYS A 153 16.15 8.65 6.27
CA LYS A 153 16.29 7.22 6.64
C LYS A 153 15.49 6.29 5.72
N GLU A 154 14.52 6.84 4.98
CA GLU A 154 13.80 6.11 3.95
C GLU A 154 14.36 6.48 2.58
N LEU A 155 14.94 5.50 1.89
CA LEU A 155 15.39 5.66 0.50
C LEU A 155 14.25 6.24 -0.34
N LYS A 156 14.31 7.53 -0.66
CA LYS A 156 13.68 8.02 -1.89
C LYS A 156 14.49 7.46 -3.04
N VAL A 157 14.17 6.23 -3.44
CA VAL A 157 14.59 5.70 -4.73
C VAL A 157 13.90 6.57 -5.78
N ASP A 158 14.70 7.27 -6.57
CA ASP A 158 14.19 8.10 -7.67
C ASP A 158 13.36 7.22 -8.61
N LEU A 159 12.16 7.68 -9.01
CA LEU A 159 11.19 6.84 -9.73
C LEU A 159 11.79 6.31 -11.05
N ASN A 160 12.62 7.11 -11.70
CA ASN A 160 13.34 6.73 -12.91
C ASN A 160 14.39 5.64 -12.64
N SER A 161 15.13 5.75 -11.53
CA SER A 161 16.08 4.73 -11.10
C SER A 161 15.37 3.42 -10.75
N LYS A 162 14.24 3.49 -10.02
CA LYS A 162 13.41 2.33 -9.70
C LYS A 162 12.94 1.60 -10.95
N LEU A 163 12.38 2.33 -11.91
CA LEU A 163 11.93 1.77 -13.19
C LEU A 163 13.08 1.16 -14.00
N GLY A 164 14.25 1.81 -13.99
CA GLY A 164 15.47 1.31 -14.63
C GLY A 164 15.92 -0.02 -14.03
N PHE A 165 15.97 -0.14 -12.70
CA PHE A 165 16.34 -1.38 -12.01
C PHE A 165 15.34 -2.50 -12.30
N ILE A 166 14.04 -2.21 -12.21
CA ILE A 166 13.01 -3.21 -12.48
C ILE A 166 13.15 -3.75 -13.91
N LYS A 167 13.29 -2.86 -14.90
CA LYS A 167 13.39 -3.25 -16.31
C LYS A 167 14.69 -3.98 -16.65
N HIS A 168 15.81 -3.52 -16.13
CA HIS A 168 17.12 -4.02 -16.52
C HIS A 168 17.65 -5.12 -15.58
N LEU A 169 17.55 -4.95 -14.26
CA LEU A 169 18.09 -5.88 -13.27
C LEU A 169 17.12 -7.01 -12.90
N PHE A 170 15.80 -6.79 -13.00
CA PHE A 170 14.76 -7.74 -12.54
C PHE A 170 13.80 -8.19 -13.66
N HIS A 171 14.19 -8.02 -14.93
CA HIS A 171 13.40 -8.44 -16.11
C HIS A 171 11.94 -7.93 -16.15
N GLY A 172 11.67 -6.78 -15.55
CA GLY A 172 10.33 -6.20 -15.43
C GLY A 172 9.54 -6.63 -14.20
N SER A 173 10.10 -7.51 -13.35
CA SER A 173 9.45 -7.97 -12.13
C SER A 173 9.52 -6.92 -11.02
N THR A 174 8.39 -6.28 -10.77
CA THR A 174 8.23 -5.36 -9.64
C THR A 174 8.23 -6.10 -8.29
N GLU A 175 7.76 -7.35 -8.27
CA GLU A 175 7.65 -8.16 -7.06
C GLU A 175 9.02 -8.54 -6.53
N ASP A 176 9.92 -8.99 -7.41
CA ASP A 176 11.27 -9.36 -7.04
C ASP A 176 12.08 -8.17 -6.54
N TYR A 177 11.93 -7.00 -7.20
CA TYR A 177 12.55 -5.76 -6.73
C TYR A 177 12.11 -5.41 -5.31
N ASN A 178 10.80 -5.49 -5.02
CA ASN A 178 10.29 -5.20 -3.67
C ASN A 178 10.74 -6.27 -2.66
N ARG A 179 10.79 -7.56 -3.04
CA ARG A 179 11.32 -8.65 -2.17
C ARG A 179 12.77 -8.38 -1.77
N VAL A 180 13.61 -8.06 -2.76
CA VAL A 180 15.03 -7.72 -2.54
C VAL A 180 15.15 -6.46 -1.70
N LEU A 181 14.33 -5.43 -1.93
CA LEU A 181 14.32 -4.21 -1.13
C LEU A 181 13.92 -4.47 0.33
N SER A 182 12.92 -5.32 0.57
CA SER A 182 12.51 -5.72 1.93
C SER A 182 13.62 -6.49 2.64
N GLN A 183 14.28 -7.42 1.95
CA GLN A 183 15.41 -8.17 2.52
C GLN A 183 16.60 -7.26 2.82
N LEU A 184 16.94 -6.34 1.90
CA LEU A 184 17.96 -5.32 2.11
C LEU A 184 17.60 -4.38 3.27
N SER A 185 16.32 -4.10 3.50
CA SER A 185 15.89 -3.28 4.63
C SER A 185 16.06 -3.96 5.99
N THR A 186 16.10 -5.29 6.02
CA THR A 186 16.33 -6.08 7.25
C THR A 186 17.83 -6.28 7.54
N ILE A 187 18.71 -5.98 6.59
CA ILE A 187 20.16 -6.14 6.76
C ILE A 187 20.75 -4.81 7.24
N ASP A 188 21.36 -4.79 8.42
CA ASP A 188 21.96 -3.56 9.00
C ASP A 188 23.41 -3.30 8.58
N SER A 189 24.01 -4.18 7.76
CA SER A 189 25.42 -4.09 7.35
C SER A 189 25.56 -3.96 5.83
N HIS A 190 26.39 -3.00 5.42
CA HIS A 190 26.73 -2.77 4.02
C HIS A 190 27.41 -4.00 3.38
N GLU A 191 28.40 -4.58 4.06
CA GLU A 191 29.18 -5.71 3.56
C GLU A 191 28.29 -6.97 3.38
N ARG A 192 27.35 -7.18 4.30
CA ARG A 192 26.36 -8.26 4.22
C ARG A 192 25.35 -8.03 3.10
N SER A 193 24.96 -6.78 2.86
CA SER A 193 24.03 -6.41 1.76
C SER A 193 24.66 -6.65 0.39
N ILE A 194 25.93 -6.30 0.21
CA ILE A 194 26.67 -6.60 -1.03
C ILE A 194 26.80 -8.11 -1.24
N SER A 195 27.13 -8.84 -0.17
CA SER A 195 27.27 -10.30 -0.23
C SER A 195 25.96 -10.99 -0.59
N PHE A 196 24.84 -10.50 -0.05
CA PHE A 196 23.51 -10.97 -0.38
C PHE A 196 23.19 -10.75 -1.87
N ILE A 197 23.49 -9.58 -2.41
CA ILE A 197 23.25 -9.29 -3.83
C ILE A 197 24.11 -10.17 -4.73
N LYS A 198 25.40 -10.32 -4.42
CA LYS A 198 26.32 -11.12 -5.23
C LYS A 198 25.98 -12.62 -5.20
N ASN A 199 25.53 -13.15 -4.07
CA ASN A 199 25.34 -14.59 -3.90
C ASN A 199 23.90 -15.06 -4.12
N MET A 200 22.90 -14.20 -3.93
CA MET A 200 21.49 -14.58 -4.06
C MET A 200 20.74 -13.83 -5.16
N VAL A 201 21.08 -12.58 -5.45
CA VAL A 201 20.31 -11.78 -6.43
C VAL A 201 20.93 -11.90 -7.82
N LYS A 202 22.24 -11.66 -7.96
CA LYS A 202 22.95 -11.78 -9.24
C LYS A 202 22.75 -13.12 -9.96
N PRO A 203 22.91 -14.30 -9.33
CA PRO A 203 22.78 -15.58 -10.03
C PRO A 203 21.36 -15.86 -10.53
N ASP A 204 20.33 -15.27 -9.91
CA ASP A 204 18.93 -15.39 -10.32
C ASP A 204 18.60 -14.55 -11.59
N TYR A 205 19.43 -13.55 -11.92
CA TYR A 205 19.20 -12.61 -13.03
C TYR A 205 20.37 -12.52 -14.01
N ASP A 206 20.88 -13.69 -14.45
CA ASP A 206 21.93 -13.80 -15.46
C ASP A 206 23.19 -12.96 -15.13
N ASN A 207 23.52 -12.85 -13.84
CA ASN A 207 24.64 -12.06 -13.32
C ASN A 207 24.64 -10.57 -13.73
N TRP A 208 23.49 -10.05 -14.19
CA TRP A 208 23.34 -8.70 -14.74
C TRP A 208 24.30 -8.40 -15.91
N GLU A 209 24.65 -9.42 -16.69
CA GLU A 209 25.58 -9.31 -17.81
C GLU A 209 25.10 -8.27 -18.84
N GLY A 210 25.99 -7.34 -19.22
CA GLY A 210 25.70 -6.25 -20.16
C GLY A 210 24.90 -5.07 -19.59
N LYS A 211 24.61 -5.05 -18.28
CA LYS A 211 23.85 -3.98 -17.60
C LYS A 211 24.60 -3.40 -16.40
N GLU A 212 25.91 -3.27 -16.53
CA GLU A 212 26.84 -2.84 -15.48
C GLU A 212 26.55 -1.42 -14.97
N GLU A 213 26.07 -0.51 -15.83
CA GLU A 213 25.70 0.86 -15.42
C GLU A 213 24.55 0.88 -14.40
N TYR A 214 23.59 -0.05 -14.53
CA TYR A 214 22.49 -0.18 -13.59
C TYR A 214 22.92 -0.88 -12.31
N GLU A 215 23.87 -1.83 -12.40
CA GLU A 215 24.49 -2.45 -11.23
C GLU A 215 25.19 -1.41 -10.37
N ILE A 216 26.08 -0.59 -10.96
CA ILE A 216 26.85 0.42 -10.23
C ILE A 216 25.90 1.37 -9.50
N ARG A 217 24.88 1.88 -10.20
CA ARG A 217 23.86 2.75 -9.59
C ARG A 217 23.05 2.06 -8.49
N PHE A 218 22.77 0.77 -8.63
CA PHE A 218 22.05 0.01 -7.61
C PHE A 218 22.91 -0.18 -6.35
N MET A 219 24.21 -0.45 -6.53
CA MET A 219 25.18 -0.55 -5.43
C MET A 219 25.39 0.78 -4.72
N GLU A 220 25.54 1.89 -5.45
CA GLU A 220 25.63 3.24 -4.86
C GLU A 220 24.38 3.60 -4.03
N LEU A 221 23.20 3.15 -4.48
CA LEU A 221 21.95 3.36 -3.75
C LEU A 221 21.92 2.61 -2.42
N ILE A 222 22.55 1.44 -2.35
CA ILE A 222 22.69 0.66 -1.13
C ILE A 222 23.78 1.27 -0.23
N GLU A 223 24.88 1.77 -0.79
CA GLU A 223 25.90 2.48 -0.02
C GLU A 223 25.33 3.73 0.66
N ARG A 224 24.54 4.51 -0.06
CA ARG A 224 23.87 5.71 0.47
C ARG A 224 22.83 5.43 1.56
N ARG A 225 22.42 4.17 1.75
CA ARG A 225 21.56 3.77 2.88
C ARG A 225 22.31 3.60 4.18
N PHE A 226 23.58 3.22 4.10
CA PHE A 226 24.41 2.92 5.26
C PHE A 226 25.36 4.09 5.62
N SER A 227 25.50 5.09 4.74
CA SER A 227 26.18 6.37 4.99
C SER A 227 25.29 7.38 5.72
#